data_AF-A0A1F9BH66-F1
#
_entry.id   AF-A0A1F9BH66-F1
#
_cell.length_a   1.000
_cell.length_b   1.000
_cell.length_c   1.000
_cell.angle_alpha   90.00
_cell.angle_beta   90.00
_cell.angle_gamma   90.00
#
_symmetry.space_group_name_H-M   'P 1'
#
loop_
_entity.id
_entity.type
_entity.pdbx_description
1 polymer ?
#
loop_
_entity_poly.entity_id
_entity_poly.type
_entity_poly.pdbx_seq_one_letter_code
_entity_poly.pdbx_strand_id
1 'polypeptide(L)'
;MAACGQLPPLPAQVDLEGYTPITYQDLLAPGDAKLQAGQKIKVPAYFWEFLTYDPKMVRNYLNMISHPLSWYKLKWFATYGTPDMQGYFDLAALDPSQKKVYRLHRLDHLMIYGELASLGPGFYLRVHHLERIEEN
;
A
#
# COMPACT_ATOMS: atom_id res chain seq x y z
N MET A 1 -19.29 -1.74 21.11
CA MET A 1 -19.82 -0.55 20.41
C MET A 1 -19.17 -0.50 19.04
N ALA A 2 -19.99 -0.33 17.99
CA ALA A 2 -19.63 -0.57 16.60
C ALA A 2 -18.62 0.44 16.07
N ALA A 3 -17.41 -0.02 15.72
CA ALA A 3 -16.46 0.74 14.92
C ALA A 3 -16.86 0.64 13.44
N CYS A 4 -17.84 1.45 13.05
CA CYS A 4 -18.22 1.60 11.66
C CYS A 4 -17.07 2.26 10.86
N GLY A 5 -16.29 1.43 10.17
CA GLY A 5 -15.82 1.66 8.80
C GLY A 5 -14.80 2.76 8.51
N GLN A 6 -14.42 3.63 9.45
CA GLN A 6 -13.47 4.70 9.18
C GLN A 6 -12.03 4.17 9.12
N LEU A 7 -11.31 4.53 8.04
CA LEU A 7 -9.87 4.32 7.95
C LEU A 7 -9.18 5.03 9.12
N PRO A 8 -8.24 4.38 9.83
CA PRO A 8 -7.48 5.07 10.87
C PRO A 8 -6.79 6.31 10.26
N PRO A 9 -6.54 7.40 11.02
CA PRO A 9 -5.78 8.52 10.50
C PRO A 9 -4.36 8.06 10.12
N LEU A 10 -3.73 8.77 9.18
CA LEU A 10 -2.28 8.61 8.98
C LEU A 10 -1.54 8.96 10.28
N PRO A 11 -0.40 8.30 10.57
CA PRO A 11 0.40 8.66 11.73
C PRO A 11 0.85 10.13 11.63
N ALA A 12 0.66 10.89 12.71
CA ALA A 12 1.07 12.31 12.76
C ALA A 12 2.59 12.48 12.66
N GLN A 13 3.34 11.47 13.10
CA GLN A 13 4.79 11.40 13.01
C GLN A 13 5.18 10.01 12.50
N VAL A 14 6.02 9.98 11.47
CA VAL A 14 6.55 8.74 10.89
C VAL A 14 7.94 8.50 11.47
N ASP A 15 8.06 7.50 12.33
CA ASP A 15 9.34 6.96 12.78
C ASP A 15 9.78 5.86 11.81
N LEU A 16 10.76 6.17 10.95
CA LEU A 16 11.23 5.28 9.88
C LEU A 16 11.98 4.04 10.42
N GLU A 17 12.54 4.12 11.62
CA GLU A 17 13.22 2.98 12.27
C GLU A 17 12.22 1.94 12.79
N GLY A 18 10.99 2.38 13.11
CA GLY A 18 9.89 1.51 13.54
C GLY A 18 9.25 0.64 12.45
N TYR A 19 9.76 0.67 11.20
CA TYR A 19 9.27 -0.15 10.09
C TYR A 19 10.17 -1.36 9.85
N THR A 20 9.55 -2.54 9.82
CA THR A 20 10.25 -3.80 9.58
C THR A 20 10.67 -3.90 8.12
N PRO A 21 11.97 -4.06 7.80
CA PRO A 21 12.39 -4.28 6.42
C PRO A 21 11.87 -5.64 5.94
N ILE A 22 11.27 -5.66 4.75
CA ILE A 22 10.87 -6.88 4.05
C ILE A 22 11.41 -6.86 2.62
N THR A 23 11.50 -8.04 2.01
CA THR A 23 11.77 -8.13 0.58
C THR A 23 10.49 -7.87 -0.22
N TYR A 24 10.64 -7.52 -1.50
CA TYR A 24 9.48 -7.39 -2.37
C TYR A 24 8.75 -8.73 -2.57
N GLN A 25 9.48 -9.85 -2.53
CA GLN A 25 8.88 -11.19 -2.61
C GLN A 25 7.95 -11.49 -1.41
N ASP A 26 8.32 -11.02 -0.21
CA ASP A 26 7.49 -11.16 1.00
C ASP A 26 6.14 -10.44 0.84
N LEU A 27 6.14 -9.30 0.14
CA LEU A 27 4.92 -8.54 -0.17
C LEU A 27 3.99 -9.30 -1.14
N LEU A 28 4.56 -10.06 -2.08
CA LEU A 28 3.81 -10.89 -3.03
C LEU A 28 3.26 -12.18 -2.39
N ALA A 29 3.95 -12.71 -1.37
CA ALA A 29 3.59 -13.94 -0.66
C ALA A 29 3.48 -13.70 0.86
N PRO A 30 2.53 -12.86 1.32
CA PRO A 30 2.48 -12.43 2.72
C PRO A 30 2.22 -13.58 3.72
N GLY A 31 1.55 -14.64 3.29
CA GLY A 31 1.32 -15.84 4.12
C GLY A 31 2.62 -16.59 4.43
N ASP A 32 3.48 -16.79 3.42
CA ASP A 32 4.76 -17.48 3.58
C ASP A 32 5.73 -16.65 4.44
N ALA A 33 5.70 -15.33 4.25
CA ALA A 33 6.45 -14.37 5.05
C ALA A 33 5.86 -14.10 6.45
N LYS A 34 4.74 -14.75 6.81
CA LYS A 34 4.02 -14.58 8.08
C LYS A 34 3.67 -13.13 8.41
N LEU A 35 3.41 -12.33 7.38
CA LEU A 35 3.03 -10.93 7.53
C LEU A 35 1.62 -10.81 8.11
N GLN A 36 1.43 -9.84 8.99
CA GLN A 36 0.18 -9.66 9.74
C GLN A 36 -0.45 -8.29 9.47
N ALA A 37 -1.77 -8.21 9.61
CA ALA A 37 -2.47 -6.94 9.62
C ALA A 37 -1.98 -6.07 10.80
N GLY A 38 -1.86 -4.76 10.56
CA GLY A 38 -1.29 -3.80 11.50
C GLY A 38 0.25 -3.73 11.50
N GLN A 39 0.92 -4.62 10.78
CA GLN A 39 2.38 -4.62 10.73
C GLN A 39 2.90 -3.46 9.89
N LYS A 40 3.85 -2.70 10.46
CA LYS A 40 4.58 -1.65 9.77
C LYS A 40 5.78 -2.22 9.04
N ILE A 41 5.82 -2.03 7.73
CA ILE A 41 6.84 -2.56 6.84
C ILE A 41 7.52 -1.46 6.02
N LYS A 42 8.78 -1.69 5.65
CA LYS A 42 9.47 -0.93 4.61
C LYS A 42 9.98 -1.86 3.52
N VAL A 43 9.74 -1.49 2.27
CA VAL A 43 10.03 -2.33 1.11
C VAL A 43 10.48 -1.48 -0.09
N PRO A 44 11.58 -1.83 -0.77
CA PRO A 44 11.97 -1.19 -2.02
C PRO A 44 11.06 -1.64 -3.17
N ALA A 45 10.65 -0.72 -4.03
CA ALA A 45 9.77 -0.99 -5.15
C ALA A 45 9.93 0.05 -6.26
N TYR A 46 9.57 -0.32 -7.49
CA TYR A 46 9.48 0.60 -8.62
C TYR A 46 8.03 1.02 -8.82
N PHE A 47 7.75 2.32 -8.77
CA PHE A 47 6.41 2.83 -9.06
C PHE A 47 6.06 2.60 -10.53
N TRP A 48 4.83 2.18 -10.81
CA TRP A 48 4.34 2.04 -12.19
C TRP A 48 3.33 3.14 -12.55
N GLU A 49 2.13 3.05 -11.98
CA GLU A 49 1.06 4.00 -12.24
C GLU A 49 -0.02 3.99 -11.16
N PHE A 50 -0.78 5.08 -11.07
CA PHE A 50 -2.00 5.11 -10.28
C PHE A 50 -3.12 4.37 -11.03
N LEU A 51 -3.88 3.57 -10.31
CA LEU A 51 -4.97 2.78 -10.88
C LEU A 51 -6.20 3.66 -11.14
N THR A 52 -6.92 3.33 -12.21
CA THR A 52 -8.20 3.96 -12.57
C THR A 52 -9.39 3.25 -11.93
N TYR A 53 -9.18 2.04 -11.39
CA TYR A 53 -10.17 1.25 -10.68
C TYR A 53 -9.79 1.12 -9.19
N ASP A 54 -10.74 0.70 -8.36
CA ASP A 54 -10.51 0.37 -6.96
C ASP A 54 -10.33 -1.16 -6.81
N PRO A 55 -9.10 -1.68 -6.57
CA PRO A 55 -8.86 -3.11 -6.41
C PRO A 55 -9.69 -3.74 -5.29
N LYS A 56 -10.07 -2.96 -4.27
CA LYS A 56 -10.94 -3.43 -3.21
C LYS A 56 -12.36 -3.68 -3.72
N MET A 57 -12.89 -2.85 -4.62
CA MET A 57 -14.21 -3.11 -5.21
C MET A 57 -14.23 -4.43 -5.97
N VAL A 58 -13.16 -4.75 -6.70
CA VAL A 58 -13.04 -6.02 -7.44
C VAL A 58 -12.97 -7.21 -6.48
N ARG A 59 -12.16 -7.11 -5.42
CA ARG A 59 -11.91 -8.23 -4.48
C ARG A 59 -12.96 -8.40 -3.39
N ASN A 60 -13.73 -7.36 -3.07
CA ASN A 60 -14.79 -7.37 -2.05
C ASN A 60 -16.20 -7.15 -2.63
N TYR A 61 -16.41 -7.42 -3.92
CA TYR A 61 -17.70 -7.19 -4.59
C TYR A 61 -18.90 -7.82 -3.84
N LEU A 62 -18.72 -8.98 -3.21
CA LEU A 62 -19.77 -9.64 -2.40
C LEU A 62 -19.99 -9.00 -1.01
N ASN A 63 -18.97 -8.34 -0.44
CA ASN A 63 -19.01 -7.72 0.90
C ASN A 63 -19.41 -6.23 0.86
N MET A 64 -19.69 -5.67 -0.32
CA MET A 64 -20.07 -4.26 -0.49
C MET A 64 -21.41 -3.89 0.17
N ILE A 65 -22.28 -4.88 0.42
CA ILE A 65 -23.60 -4.68 1.01
C ILE A 65 -23.50 -4.24 2.49
N SER A 66 -22.40 -4.57 3.19
CA SER A 66 -22.28 -4.37 4.64
C SER A 66 -21.45 -3.15 5.08
N HIS A 67 -20.65 -2.52 4.20
CA HIS A 67 -19.75 -1.41 4.60
C HIS A 67 -19.63 -0.29 3.55
N PRO A 68 -20.62 0.62 3.47
CA PRO A 68 -20.58 1.72 2.53
C PRO A 68 -19.72 2.88 3.08
N LEU A 69 -18.92 3.52 2.21
CA LEU A 69 -18.68 4.98 2.14
C LEU A 69 -17.38 5.68 2.60
N SER A 70 -16.36 5.10 3.25
CA SER A 70 -15.13 5.90 3.58
C SER A 70 -13.83 5.52 2.84
N TRP A 71 -13.83 4.45 2.05
CA TRP A 71 -12.63 3.94 1.37
C TRP A 71 -12.36 4.61 0.02
N TYR A 72 -13.36 5.26 -0.56
CA TYR A 72 -13.37 5.91 -1.89
C TYR A 72 -12.29 6.98 -2.09
N LYS A 73 -11.52 7.33 -1.05
CA LYS A 73 -10.47 8.33 -1.12
C LYS A 73 -9.08 7.75 -1.36
N LEU A 74 -8.82 6.48 -1.10
CA LEU A 74 -7.49 5.92 -1.32
C LEU A 74 -7.10 6.01 -2.81
N LYS A 75 -5.85 6.37 -3.05
CA LYS A 75 -5.23 6.43 -4.38
C LYS A 75 -4.37 5.20 -4.54
N TRP A 76 -4.99 4.17 -5.09
CA TRP A 76 -4.34 2.91 -5.44
C TRP A 76 -3.30 3.12 -6.53
N PHE A 77 -2.20 2.38 -6.44
CA PHE A 77 -1.15 2.38 -7.45
C PHE A 77 -0.48 1.02 -7.53
N ALA A 78 0.05 0.73 -8.72
CA ALA A 78 0.83 -0.45 -8.97
C ALA A 78 2.32 -0.18 -8.78
N THR A 79 3.03 -1.21 -8.33
CA THR A 79 4.47 -1.27 -8.26
C THR A 79 4.99 -2.56 -8.89
N TYR A 80 6.28 -2.56 -9.18
CA TYR A 80 7.05 -3.75 -9.53
C TYR A 80 8.22 -3.92 -8.55
N GLY A 81 8.69 -5.16 -8.40
CA GLY A 81 9.86 -5.47 -7.59
C GLY A 81 11.18 -5.12 -8.28
N THR A 82 11.16 -4.98 -9.60
CA THR A 82 12.35 -4.75 -10.44
C THR A 82 12.07 -3.73 -11.55
N PRO A 83 13.10 -3.08 -12.12
CA PRO A 83 12.93 -2.09 -13.18
C PRO A 83 12.49 -2.72 -14.51
N ASP A 84 12.75 -4.01 -14.73
CA ASP A 84 12.29 -4.80 -15.88
C ASP A 84 10.86 -5.35 -15.71
N MET A 85 10.09 -4.79 -14.76
CA MET A 85 8.67 -5.05 -14.55
C MET A 85 8.36 -6.48 -14.08
N GLN A 86 9.21 -7.07 -13.24
CA GLN A 86 8.92 -8.34 -12.56
C GLN A 86 8.29 -8.11 -11.19
N GLY A 87 7.42 -9.04 -10.78
CA GLY A 87 6.72 -8.98 -9.50
C GLY A 87 5.71 -7.83 -9.44
N TYR A 88 4.54 -7.99 -10.05
CA TYR A 88 3.49 -6.97 -10.05
C TYR A 88 2.72 -6.94 -8.71
N PHE A 89 2.52 -5.76 -8.14
CA PHE A 89 1.67 -5.53 -6.97
C PHE A 89 0.80 -4.28 -7.14
N ASP A 90 -0.52 -4.42 -7.05
CA ASP A 90 -1.51 -3.35 -7.28
C ASP A 90 -2.28 -2.93 -6.03
N LEU A 91 -1.90 -3.46 -4.86
CA LEU A 91 -2.58 -3.22 -3.59
C LEU A 91 -1.84 -2.20 -2.72
N ALA A 92 -1.07 -1.30 -3.31
CA ALA A 92 -0.49 -0.16 -2.60
C ALA A 92 -1.42 1.05 -2.70
N ALA A 93 -1.60 1.79 -1.60
CA ALA A 93 -2.53 2.91 -1.53
C ALA A 93 -1.93 4.11 -0.80
N LEU A 94 -2.06 5.29 -1.41
CA LEU A 94 -1.78 6.59 -0.80
C LEU A 94 -3.09 7.27 -0.37
N ASP A 95 -3.01 8.09 0.67
CA ASP A 95 -4.04 9.09 0.93
C ASP A 95 -4.01 10.20 -0.16
N PRO A 96 -5.16 10.83 -0.51
CA PRO A 96 -5.23 11.87 -1.54
C PRO A 96 -4.25 13.04 -1.35
N SER A 97 -4.00 13.42 -0.10
CA SER A 97 -3.08 14.48 0.26
C SER A 97 -1.64 14.12 -0.13
N GLN A 98 -1.22 12.89 0.16
CA GLN A 98 0.13 12.40 -0.16
C GLN A 98 0.38 12.32 -1.67
N LYS A 99 -0.60 11.89 -2.47
CA LYS A 99 -0.45 11.83 -3.95
C LYS A 99 -0.03 13.18 -4.55
N LYS A 100 -0.59 14.28 -4.04
CA LYS A 100 -0.26 15.63 -4.53
C LYS A 100 1.17 16.07 -4.16
N VAL A 101 1.67 15.57 -3.02
CA VAL A 101 3.00 15.90 -2.50
C VAL A 101 4.08 15.14 -3.26
N TYR A 102 3.93 13.82 -3.41
CA TYR A 102 5.02 12.97 -3.91
C TYR A 102 5.29 13.06 -5.41
N ARG A 103 4.30 13.44 -6.24
CA ARG A 103 4.46 13.60 -7.71
C ARG A 103 5.27 12.46 -8.37
N LEU A 104 4.88 11.23 -8.09
CA LEU A 104 5.58 10.04 -8.57
C LEU A 104 5.56 9.92 -10.09
N HIS A 105 6.69 9.48 -10.66
CA HIS A 105 6.83 9.13 -12.07
C HIS A 105 7.05 7.64 -12.24
N ARG A 106 6.65 7.11 -13.41
CA ARG A 106 6.84 5.71 -13.78
C ARG A 106 8.32 5.35 -13.69
N LEU A 107 8.60 4.22 -13.05
CA LEU A 107 9.92 3.69 -12.69
C LEU A 107 10.71 4.49 -11.64
N ASP A 108 10.07 5.42 -10.89
CA ASP A 108 10.68 5.93 -9.67
C ASP A 108 11.01 4.75 -8.75
N HIS A 109 12.27 4.60 -8.38
CA HIS A 109 12.72 3.63 -7.38
C HIS A 109 12.44 4.22 -5.99
N LEU A 110 11.58 3.54 -5.22
CA LEU A 110 11.04 4.05 -3.97
C LEU A 110 11.30 3.09 -2.83
N MET A 111 11.64 3.61 -1.66
CA MET A 111 11.42 2.93 -0.39
C MET A 111 10.01 3.27 0.09
N ILE A 112 9.15 2.25 0.20
CA ILE A 112 7.77 2.41 0.64
C ILE A 112 7.66 2.04 2.11
N TYR A 113 7.29 3.00 2.95
CA TYR A 113 6.98 2.79 4.35
C TYR A 113 5.46 2.78 4.54
N GLY A 114 4.92 1.71 5.10
CA GLY A 114 3.49 1.59 5.27
C GLY A 114 3.07 0.53 6.26
N GLU A 115 1.76 0.42 6.41
CA GLU A 115 1.12 -0.58 7.26
C GLU A 115 0.29 -1.54 6.40
N LEU A 116 0.44 -2.83 6.68
CA LEU A 116 -0.39 -3.86 6.08
C LEU A 116 -1.78 -3.83 6.71
N ALA A 117 -2.80 -3.56 5.90
CA ALA A 117 -4.18 -3.54 6.35
C ALA A 117 -4.99 -4.64 5.65
N SER A 118 -5.94 -5.23 6.36
CA SER A 118 -6.71 -6.37 5.85
C SER A 118 -7.56 -6.00 4.63
N LEU A 119 -7.53 -6.86 3.63
CA LEU A 119 -8.34 -6.79 2.41
C LEU A 119 -8.92 -8.17 2.09
N GLY A 120 -10.06 -8.52 2.68
CA GLY A 120 -10.64 -9.86 2.54
C GLY A 120 -9.66 -10.91 3.06
N PRO A 121 -9.28 -11.93 2.26
CA PRO A 121 -8.31 -12.95 2.66
C PRO A 121 -6.84 -12.49 2.57
N GLY A 122 -6.56 -11.30 2.03
CA GLY A 122 -5.21 -10.78 1.86
C GLY A 122 -4.99 -9.45 2.57
N PHE A 123 -3.92 -8.76 2.16
CA PHE A 123 -3.55 -7.45 2.68
C PHE A 123 -3.41 -6.43 1.55
N TYR A 124 -3.54 -5.16 1.91
CA TYR A 124 -3.09 -4.05 1.09
C TYR A 124 -2.08 -3.21 1.88
N LEU A 125 -1.17 -2.57 1.18
CA LEU A 125 -0.16 -1.70 1.77
C LEU A 125 -0.68 -0.27 1.80
N ARG A 126 -1.04 0.22 3.00
CA ARG A 126 -1.33 1.63 3.19
C ARG A 126 -0.04 2.40 3.42
N VAL A 127 0.26 3.32 2.52
CA VAL A 127 1.51 4.06 2.56
C VAL A 127 1.45 5.19 3.58
N HIS A 128 2.43 5.24 4.47
CA HIS A 128 2.64 6.32 5.43
C HIS A 128 3.69 7.30 4.93
N HIS A 129 4.74 6.80 4.28
CA HIS A 129 5.83 7.60 3.76
C HIS A 129 6.49 6.95 2.53
N LEU A 130 7.05 7.77 1.65
CA LEU A 130 7.84 7.37 0.48
C LEU A 130 9.15 8.14 0.46
N GLU A 131 10.24 7.43 0.21
CA GLU A 131 11.55 8.02 -0.09
C GLU A 131 11.99 7.56 -1.48
N ARG A 132 12.60 8.44 -2.27
CA ARG A 132 13.26 8.03 -3.51
C ARG A 132 14.61 7.42 -3.18
N ILE A 133 14.89 6.26 -3.76
CA ILE A 133 16.20 5.62 -3.67
C ILE A 133 17.01 6.15 -4.85
N GLU A 134 18.05 6.93 -4.57
CA GLU A 134 19.00 7.37 -5.60
C GLU A 134 19.88 6.18 -6.00
N GLU A 135 19.90 5.85 -7.28
CA GLU A 135 20.87 4.90 -7.84
C GLU A 135 22.18 5.66 -8.09
N ASN A 136 23.21 5.36 -7.30
CA ASN A 136 24.59 5.86 -7.50
C ASN A 136 25.27 5.19 -8.70
#